data_AF-A0A839NYW3-F1
#
_entry.id   AF-A0A839NYW3-F1
#
_cell.length_a   1.000
_cell.length_b   1.000
_cell.length_c   1.000
_cell.angle_alpha   90.00
_cell.angle_beta   90.00
_cell.angle_gamma   90.00
#
_symmetry.space_group_name_H-M   'P 1'
#
loop_
_entity.id
_entity.type
_entity.pdbx_description
1 polymer ?
#
loop_
_entity_poly.entity_id
_entity_poly.type
_entity_poly.pdbx_seq_one_letter_code
_entity_poly.pdbx_strand_id
1 'polypeptide(L)'
;MKPARARLIALAVILGGASAAPSTLAWAQTAPSPAVNNWAEFRTALASCWTVPADTEGSQIAFRFGLNKTGGMRGPPLVTSRQLKGDQVARKRFEDAAFDALSRCFPMRITPSFGAILGESPIRLRLVNTPPTTAYQINNNITIFAPQTDLRLWAVEVPLLERDRTKPRPRPRMS
;
A
#
# COMPACT_ATOMS: atom_id res chain seq x y z
N MET A 1 36.51 -19.35 -70.89
CA MET A 1 37.93 -19.10 -71.28
C MET A 1 38.46 -17.90 -70.52
N LYS A 2 39.69 -18.00 -70.00
CA LYS A 2 40.48 -17.06 -69.15
C LYS A 2 40.65 -15.63 -69.77
N PRO A 3 41.34 -14.68 -69.11
CA PRO A 3 41.34 -14.27 -67.70
C PRO A 3 41.25 -12.71 -67.55
N ALA A 4 40.71 -12.20 -66.44
CA ALA A 4 40.76 -10.77 -66.12
C ALA A 4 41.86 -10.46 -65.09
N ARG A 5 42.56 -9.37 -65.37
CA ARG A 5 43.85 -8.93 -64.84
C ARG A 5 43.81 -8.53 -63.37
N ALA A 6 44.91 -8.81 -62.68
CA ALA A 6 45.22 -8.33 -61.35
C ALA A 6 45.33 -6.79 -61.31
N ARG A 7 44.83 -6.18 -60.24
CA ARG A 7 45.31 -4.89 -59.74
C ARG A 7 45.46 -4.95 -58.22
N LEU A 8 46.70 -4.76 -57.79
CA LEU A 8 47.12 -4.54 -56.41
C LEU A 8 46.46 -3.25 -55.89
N ILE A 9 45.82 -3.32 -54.74
CA ILE A 9 45.48 -2.16 -53.93
C ILE A 9 46.09 -2.40 -52.55
N ALA A 10 47.14 -1.64 -52.26
CA ALA A 10 47.75 -1.58 -50.94
C ALA A 10 46.75 -0.91 -49.98
N LEU A 11 46.37 -1.60 -48.91
CA LEU A 11 45.61 -1.00 -47.81
C LEU A 11 46.55 -0.74 -46.63
N ALA A 12 46.65 0.53 -46.26
CA ALA A 12 47.41 1.03 -45.13
C ALA A 12 46.87 0.45 -43.81
N VAL A 13 47.77 -0.09 -42.99
CA VAL A 13 47.49 -0.50 -41.62
C VAL A 13 47.39 0.76 -40.77
N ILE A 14 46.19 1.12 -40.34
CA ILE A 14 45.96 2.14 -39.32
C ILE A 14 45.93 1.43 -37.96
N LEU A 15 47.02 1.53 -37.19
CA LEU A 15 47.01 1.18 -35.77
C LEU A 15 46.24 2.26 -35.00
N GLY A 16 44.93 2.08 -34.86
CA GLY A 16 44.09 2.85 -33.94
C GLY A 16 43.84 2.03 -32.67
N GLY A 17 44.57 2.31 -31.60
CA GLY A 17 44.31 1.75 -30.28
C GLY A 17 43.02 2.31 -29.70
N ALA A 18 41.94 1.52 -29.71
CA ALA A 18 40.70 1.84 -29.02
C ALA A 18 40.75 1.25 -27.61
N SER A 19 41.08 2.09 -26.62
CA SER A 19 40.89 1.76 -25.20
C SER A 19 39.39 1.74 -24.90
N ALA A 20 38.76 0.56 -24.96
CA ALA A 20 37.40 0.36 -24.48
C ALA A 20 37.40 0.38 -22.94
N ALA A 21 37.05 1.51 -22.34
CA ALA A 21 36.75 1.58 -20.92
C ALA A 21 35.46 0.79 -20.64
N PRO A 22 35.44 -0.18 -19.71
CA PRO A 22 34.22 -0.88 -19.35
C PRO A 22 33.30 0.08 -18.59
N SER A 23 32.20 0.49 -19.23
CA SER A 23 31.08 1.15 -18.56
C SER A 23 30.44 0.16 -17.58
N THR A 24 30.82 0.22 -16.31
CA THR A 24 30.11 -0.50 -15.25
C THR A 24 28.75 0.17 -15.06
N LEU A 25 27.70 -0.49 -15.54
CA LEU A 25 26.33 -0.14 -15.16
C LEU A 25 26.18 -0.48 -13.67
N ALA A 26 26.25 0.54 -12.82
CA ALA A 26 25.90 0.42 -11.42
C ALA A 26 24.39 0.13 -11.33
N TRP A 27 24.01 -1.13 -11.14
CA TRP A 27 22.66 -1.45 -10.72
C TRP A 27 22.43 -0.87 -9.33
N ALA A 28 21.55 0.12 -9.23
CA ALA A 28 21.03 0.57 -7.95
C ALA A 28 20.33 -0.61 -7.27
N GLN A 29 20.98 -1.20 -6.26
CA GLN A 29 20.34 -2.19 -5.41
C GLN A 29 19.34 -1.43 -4.53
N THR A 30 18.05 -1.51 -4.87
CA THR A 30 16.99 -1.11 -3.95
C THR A 30 17.16 -1.95 -2.69
N ALA A 31 17.63 -1.33 -1.61
CA ALA A 31 17.68 -1.98 -0.31
C ALA A 31 16.28 -2.53 0.01
N PRO A 32 16.15 -3.78 0.49
CA PRO A 32 14.85 -4.30 0.89
C PRO A 32 14.22 -3.33 1.90
N SER A 33 12.94 -2.99 1.72
CA SER A 33 12.21 -2.21 2.71
C SER A 33 12.37 -2.84 4.10
N PRO A 34 12.55 -2.02 5.16
CA PRO A 34 12.73 -2.53 6.52
C PRO A 34 11.56 -3.43 6.90
N ALA A 35 11.86 -4.49 7.66
CA ALA A 35 10.83 -5.41 8.13
C ALA A 35 9.92 -4.71 9.15
N VAL A 36 8.61 -4.88 8.98
CA VAL A 36 7.59 -4.32 9.87
C VAL A 36 7.73 -4.94 11.26
N ASN A 37 7.85 -4.10 12.28
CA ASN A 37 8.21 -4.52 13.65
C ASN A 37 7.17 -4.13 14.71
N ASN A 38 6.14 -3.36 14.36
CA ASN A 38 5.09 -2.96 15.30
C ASN A 38 3.76 -2.66 14.60
N TRP A 39 2.71 -2.43 15.39
CA TRP A 39 1.37 -2.14 14.88
C TRP A 39 1.26 -0.85 14.07
N ALA A 40 2.09 0.17 14.34
CA ALA A 40 2.06 1.41 13.57
C ALA A 40 2.61 1.18 12.16
N GLU A 41 3.78 0.56 12.05
CA GLU A 41 4.38 0.16 10.77
C GLU A 41 3.48 -0.80 9.99
N PHE A 42 2.80 -1.74 10.68
CA PHE A 42 1.86 -2.67 10.04
C PHE A 42 0.68 -1.94 9.40
N ARG A 43 0.12 -0.94 10.08
CA ARG A 43 -0.96 -0.10 9.52
C ARG A 43 -0.47 0.73 8.35
N THR A 44 0.72 1.31 8.44
CA THR A 44 1.33 2.05 7.32
C THR A 44 1.54 1.14 6.11
N ALA A 45 2.04 -0.08 6.31
CA ALA A 45 2.23 -1.06 5.25
C ALA A 45 0.89 -1.46 4.60
N LEU A 46 -0.14 -1.75 5.40
CA LEU A 46 -1.50 -2.01 4.89
C LEU A 46 -2.06 -0.84 4.08
N ALA A 47 -1.89 0.39 4.57
CA ALA A 47 -2.31 1.59 3.87
C ALA A 47 -1.61 1.74 2.52
N SER A 48 -0.33 1.40 2.42
CA SER A 48 0.43 1.46 1.16
C SER A 48 -0.05 0.48 0.08
N CYS A 49 -0.69 -0.62 0.47
CA CYS A 49 -1.26 -1.60 -0.47
C CYS A 49 -2.67 -1.23 -0.97
N TRP A 50 -3.33 -0.28 -0.31
CA TRP A 50 -4.72 0.07 -0.58
C TRP A 50 -4.81 1.10 -1.71
N THR A 51 -5.37 0.67 -2.84
CA THR A 51 -5.70 1.54 -3.96
C THR A 51 -7.21 1.66 -4.03
N VAL A 52 -7.72 2.86 -3.83
CA VAL A 52 -9.16 3.13 -3.82
C VAL A 52 -9.65 3.27 -5.26
N PRO A 53 -10.62 2.46 -5.69
CA PRO A 53 -11.21 2.64 -7.01
C PRO A 53 -12.08 3.90 -7.05
N ALA A 54 -12.02 4.64 -8.16
CA ALA A 54 -12.88 5.79 -8.40
C ALA A 54 -14.36 5.41 -8.44
N ASP A 55 -15.22 6.37 -8.10
CA ASP A 55 -16.69 6.26 -8.07
C ASP A 55 -17.20 5.20 -7.09
N THR A 56 -16.51 5.05 -5.96
CA THR A 56 -16.87 4.08 -4.91
C THR A 56 -17.03 4.71 -3.52
N GLU A 57 -17.16 6.04 -3.48
CA GLU A 57 -17.35 6.81 -2.26
C GLU A 57 -18.55 6.27 -1.47
N GLY A 58 -18.41 6.20 -0.14
CA GLY A 58 -19.39 5.57 0.74
C GLY A 58 -19.18 4.06 0.93
N SER A 59 -18.29 3.41 0.16
CA SER A 59 -18.10 1.96 0.24
C SER A 59 -17.16 1.54 1.36
N GLN A 60 -17.44 0.38 1.96
CA GLN A 60 -16.54 -0.29 2.89
C GLN A 60 -16.70 -1.81 2.83
N ILE A 61 -15.60 -2.50 3.13
CA ILE A 61 -15.56 -3.97 3.28
C ILE A 61 -14.67 -4.34 4.46
N ALA A 62 -15.05 -5.39 5.19
CA ALA A 62 -14.31 -5.87 6.34
C ALA A 62 -13.90 -7.33 6.16
N PHE A 63 -12.65 -7.63 6.49
CA PHE A 63 -12.04 -8.94 6.44
C PHE A 63 -11.65 -9.42 7.84
N ARG A 64 -11.61 -10.74 7.99
CA ARG A 64 -11.00 -11.43 9.12
C ARG A 64 -10.08 -12.54 8.60
N PHE A 65 -8.82 -12.54 9.01
CA PHE A 65 -7.84 -13.55 8.62
C PHE A 65 -6.77 -13.74 9.70
N GLY A 66 -6.14 -14.91 9.71
CA GLY A 66 -4.96 -15.15 10.54
C GLY A 66 -3.68 -14.87 9.77
N LEU A 67 -2.62 -14.49 10.47
CA LEU A 67 -1.26 -14.46 9.93
C LEU A 67 -0.42 -15.55 10.59
N ASN A 68 0.56 -16.07 9.87
CA ASN A 68 1.61 -16.90 10.44
C ASN A 68 2.77 -16.01 10.95
N LYS A 69 3.75 -16.63 11.61
CA LYS A 69 4.90 -15.92 12.20
C LYS A 69 5.86 -15.31 11.16
N THR A 70 5.68 -15.63 9.87
CA THR A 70 6.48 -15.12 8.76
C THR A 70 5.73 -14.07 7.93
N GLY A 71 4.53 -13.66 8.35
CA GLY A 71 3.74 -12.61 7.70
C GLY A 71 2.87 -13.07 6.53
N GLY A 72 2.72 -14.38 6.30
CA GLY A 72 1.78 -14.94 5.33
C GLY A 72 0.38 -15.16 5.91
N MET A 73 -0.65 -15.03 5.06
CA MET A 73 -2.03 -15.35 5.45
C MET A 73 -2.23 -16.85 5.70
N ARG A 74 -2.93 -17.16 6.79
CA ARG A 74 -3.41 -18.51 7.11
C ARG A 74 -4.78 -18.72 6.47
N GLY A 75 -4.78 -19.33 5.29
CA GLY A 75 -6.01 -19.59 4.52
C GLY A 75 -6.62 -18.33 3.89
N PRO A 76 -7.76 -18.47 3.21
CA PRO A 76 -8.44 -17.35 2.57
C PRO A 76 -9.02 -16.38 3.60
N PRO A 77 -9.03 -15.07 3.31
CA PRO A 77 -9.63 -14.08 4.20
C PRO A 77 -11.16 -14.22 4.19
N LEU A 78 -11.77 -14.17 5.38
CA LEU A 78 -13.22 -14.17 5.52
C LEU A 78 -13.75 -12.75 5.40
N VAL A 79 -14.65 -12.50 4.45
CA VAL A 79 -15.41 -11.24 4.41
C VAL A 79 -16.48 -11.26 5.50
N THR A 80 -16.42 -10.31 6.42
CA THR A 80 -17.33 -10.21 7.59
C THR A 80 -18.38 -9.12 7.43
N SER A 81 -18.17 -8.15 6.53
CA SER A 81 -19.14 -7.10 6.24
C SER A 81 -18.89 -6.51 4.86
N ARG A 82 -19.98 -6.17 4.15
CA ARG A 82 -19.97 -5.45 2.87
C ARG A 82 -21.01 -4.33 2.96
N GLN A 83 -20.60 -3.11 2.66
CA GLN A 83 -21.49 -1.98 2.42
C GLN A 83 -20.94 -1.27 1.19
N LEU A 84 -21.38 -1.68 0.00
CA LEU A 84 -20.82 -1.23 -1.27
C LEU A 84 -21.83 -0.32 -1.98
N LYS A 85 -21.38 0.82 -2.50
CA LYS A 85 -22.19 1.83 -3.18
C LYS A 85 -22.04 1.74 -4.71
N GLY A 86 -22.96 2.37 -5.42
CA GLY A 86 -23.00 2.38 -6.88
C GLY A 86 -23.67 1.17 -7.51
N ASP A 87 -23.52 1.04 -8.83
CA ASP A 87 -24.07 -0.04 -9.63
C ASP A 87 -23.34 -1.38 -9.40
N GLN A 88 -23.71 -2.44 -10.14
CA GLN A 88 -23.05 -3.74 -10.01
C GLN A 88 -21.55 -3.68 -10.35
N VAL A 89 -21.16 -2.85 -11.32
CA VAL A 89 -19.78 -2.72 -11.79
C VAL A 89 -18.93 -2.02 -10.74
N ALA A 90 -19.42 -0.92 -10.17
CA ALA A 90 -18.75 -0.19 -9.09
C ALA A 90 -18.57 -1.05 -7.84
N ARG A 91 -19.63 -1.78 -7.43
CA ARG A 91 -19.56 -2.70 -6.29
C ARG A 91 -18.52 -3.80 -6.51
N LYS A 92 -18.51 -4.43 -7.68
CA LYS A 92 -17.51 -5.44 -8.04
C LYS A 92 -16.09 -4.86 -8.04
N ARG A 93 -15.90 -3.68 -8.63
CA ARG A 93 -14.60 -2.99 -8.68
C ARG A 93 -14.06 -2.71 -7.27
N PHE A 94 -14.90 -2.29 -6.32
CA PHE A 94 -14.49 -2.09 -4.93
C PHE A 94 -14.09 -3.39 -4.25
N GLU A 95 -14.88 -4.46 -4.42
CA GLU A 95 -14.57 -5.76 -3.84
C GLU A 95 -13.26 -6.34 -4.41
N ASP A 96 -13.09 -6.30 -5.73
CA ASP A 96 -11.87 -6.76 -6.41
C ASP A 96 -10.63 -5.98 -5.91
N ALA A 97 -10.71 -4.65 -5.86
CA ALA A 97 -9.62 -3.81 -5.36
C ALA A 97 -9.24 -4.15 -3.90
N ALA A 98 -10.22 -4.52 -3.08
CA ALA A 98 -10.02 -4.87 -1.68
C ALA A 98 -9.29 -6.22 -1.53
N PHE A 99 -9.65 -7.22 -2.34
CA PHE A 99 -8.88 -8.47 -2.40
C PHE A 99 -7.48 -8.25 -2.98
N ASP A 100 -7.34 -7.42 -4.01
CA ASP A 100 -6.03 -7.09 -4.58
C ASP A 100 -5.11 -6.41 -3.56
N ALA A 101 -5.64 -5.59 -2.66
CA ALA A 101 -4.86 -4.99 -1.59
C ALA A 101 -4.26 -6.04 -0.66
N LEU A 102 -5.01 -7.09 -0.31
CA LEU A 102 -4.50 -8.22 0.48
C LEU A 102 -3.43 -8.99 -0.31
N SER A 103 -3.66 -9.26 -1.60
CA SER A 103 -2.71 -9.94 -2.48
C SER A 103 -1.40 -9.18 -2.66
N ARG A 104 -1.45 -7.84 -2.73
CA ARG A 104 -0.25 -6.98 -2.79
C ARG A 104 0.52 -6.96 -1.46
N CYS A 105 -0.19 -7.03 -0.34
CA CYS A 105 0.41 -6.87 0.98
C CYS A 105 1.02 -8.15 1.55
N PHE A 106 0.51 -9.32 1.16
CA PHE A 106 0.87 -10.58 1.81
C PHE A 106 1.54 -11.57 0.83
N PRO A 107 2.64 -12.23 1.24
CA PRO A 107 3.25 -12.20 2.58
C PRO A 107 4.00 -10.90 2.88
N MET A 108 3.75 -10.33 4.06
CA MET A 108 4.37 -9.08 4.50
C MET A 108 5.70 -9.39 5.19
N ARG A 109 6.78 -8.67 4.84
CA ARG A 109 8.06 -8.78 5.55
C ARG A 109 7.93 -8.21 6.95
N ILE A 110 7.97 -9.07 7.96
CA ILE A 110 7.85 -8.73 9.37
C ILE A 110 9.05 -9.24 10.17
N THR A 111 9.31 -8.65 11.33
CA THR A 111 10.33 -9.16 12.26
C THR A 111 9.83 -10.44 12.97
N PRO A 112 10.73 -11.32 13.43
CA PRO A 112 10.34 -12.51 14.18
C PRO A 112 9.56 -12.20 15.47
N SER A 113 9.96 -11.15 16.19
CA SER A 113 9.29 -10.69 17.41
C SER A 113 7.86 -10.25 17.15
N PHE A 114 7.63 -9.46 16.09
CA PHE A 114 6.30 -9.01 15.73
C PHE A 114 5.46 -10.15 15.13
N GLY A 115 6.07 -11.05 14.37
CA GLY A 115 5.41 -12.25 13.85
C GLY A 115 4.90 -13.20 14.93
N ALA A 116 5.59 -13.29 16.07
CA ALA A 116 5.08 -14.01 17.23
C ALA A 116 3.74 -13.42 17.71
N ILE A 117 3.67 -12.10 17.88
CA ILE A 117 2.46 -11.37 18.31
C ILE A 117 1.32 -11.52 17.28
N LEU A 118 1.62 -11.34 15.99
CA LEU A 118 0.62 -11.47 14.92
C LEU A 118 0.06 -12.90 14.81
N GLY A 119 0.87 -13.90 15.14
CA GLY A 119 0.49 -15.31 15.07
C GLY A 119 -0.54 -15.76 16.11
N GLU A 120 -0.77 -14.95 17.16
CA GLU A 120 -1.63 -15.27 18.30
C GLU A 120 -3.10 -14.92 18.09
N SER A 121 -3.41 -13.95 17.22
CA SER A 121 -4.77 -13.42 17.08
C SER A 121 -5.14 -13.11 15.63
N PRO A 122 -6.42 -13.31 15.24
CA PRO A 122 -6.89 -12.90 13.92
C PRO A 122 -6.82 -11.38 13.73
N ILE A 123 -6.48 -10.95 12.52
CA ILE A 123 -6.59 -9.57 12.05
C ILE A 123 -8.03 -9.31 11.64
N ARG A 124 -8.57 -8.18 12.07
CA ARG A 124 -9.81 -7.58 11.56
C ARG A 124 -9.43 -6.32 10.80
N LEU A 125 -9.51 -6.38 9.47
CA LEU A 125 -9.16 -5.26 8.60
C LEU A 125 -10.42 -4.71 7.96
N ARG A 126 -10.64 -3.41 8.03
CA ARG A 126 -11.68 -2.71 7.30
C ARG A 126 -11.05 -1.74 6.31
N LEU A 127 -11.45 -1.83 5.05
CA LEU A 127 -11.07 -0.88 4.00
C LEU A 127 -12.28 0.01 3.74
N VAL A 128 -12.08 1.33 3.78
CA VAL A 128 -13.15 2.33 3.81
C VAL A 128 -12.87 3.45 2.83
N ASN A 129 -13.84 3.76 1.96
CA ASN A 129 -13.84 4.93 1.11
C ASN A 129 -14.90 5.93 1.59
N THR A 130 -14.74 6.44 2.80
CA THR A 130 -15.57 7.50 3.40
C THR A 130 -14.64 8.54 4.01
N PRO A 131 -15.15 9.74 4.34
CA PRO A 131 -14.41 10.68 5.18
C PRO A 131 -13.89 9.98 6.44
N PRO A 132 -12.61 10.18 6.83
CA PRO A 132 -12.05 9.63 8.04
C PRO A 132 -12.84 10.12 9.24
N THR A 133 -13.30 9.16 10.04
CA THR A 133 -13.80 9.42 11.38
C THR A 133 -12.79 8.93 12.39
N THR A 134 -12.91 9.36 13.65
CA THR A 134 -12.08 8.82 14.73
C THR A 134 -12.33 7.32 14.87
N ALA A 135 -11.49 6.51 14.25
CA ALA A 135 -11.57 5.06 14.33
C ALA A 135 -10.77 4.59 15.55
N TYR A 136 -11.43 3.88 16.46
CA TYR A 136 -10.76 3.22 17.57
C TYR A 136 -9.99 1.99 17.06
N GLN A 137 -8.68 2.13 16.88
CA GLN A 137 -7.80 1.08 16.32
C GLN A 137 -6.95 0.43 17.41
N ILE A 138 -7.48 -0.60 18.08
CA ILE A 138 -6.66 -1.41 19.00
C ILE A 138 -5.98 -2.51 18.20
N ASN A 139 -4.65 -2.52 18.18
CA ASN A 139 -3.80 -3.61 17.69
C ASN A 139 -4.30 -4.25 16.38
N ASN A 140 -4.92 -5.43 16.49
CA ASN A 140 -5.41 -6.26 15.39
C ASN A 140 -6.78 -5.86 14.82
N ASN A 141 -7.44 -4.81 15.34
CA ASN A 141 -8.63 -4.19 14.75
C ASN A 141 -8.23 -2.90 14.04
N ILE A 142 -8.18 -2.96 12.71
CA ILE A 142 -7.57 -1.94 11.85
C ILE A 142 -8.59 -1.44 10.85
N THR A 143 -8.65 -0.12 10.69
CA THR A 143 -9.42 0.53 9.64
C THR A 143 -8.48 1.36 8.77
N ILE A 144 -8.41 1.05 7.47
CA ILE A 144 -7.67 1.85 6.50
C ILE A 144 -8.68 2.66 5.71
N PHE A 145 -8.59 3.98 5.84
CA PHE A 145 -9.36 4.91 5.04
C PHE A 145 -8.67 5.17 3.70
N ALA A 146 -9.46 5.57 2.71
CA ALA A 146 -8.98 6.09 1.44
C ALA A 146 -7.93 7.20 1.67
N PRO A 147 -6.79 7.20 0.95
CA PRO A 147 -5.85 8.29 1.02
C PRO A 147 -6.55 9.58 0.55
N GLN A 148 -6.46 10.62 1.37
CA GLN A 148 -7.09 11.90 1.06
C GLN A 148 -6.18 12.68 0.11
N THR A 149 -6.37 12.50 -1.19
CA THR A 149 -5.59 13.23 -2.20
C THR A 149 -6.02 14.70 -2.28
N ASP A 150 -7.19 15.07 -1.75
CA ASP A 150 -7.63 16.46 -1.64
C ASP A 150 -8.43 16.69 -0.35
N LEU A 151 -7.80 17.29 0.66
CA LEU A 151 -8.52 17.60 1.90
C LEU A 151 -9.56 18.72 1.75
N ARG A 152 -9.56 19.45 0.62
CA ARG A 152 -10.48 20.59 0.43
C ARG A 152 -11.89 20.15 0.05
N LEU A 153 -12.05 19.00 -0.59
CA LEU A 153 -13.36 18.52 -1.05
C LEU A 153 -14.23 17.99 0.10
N TRP A 154 -13.65 17.49 1.20
CA TRP A 154 -14.43 16.99 2.36
C TRP A 154 -14.60 18.02 3.48
N ALA A 155 -13.79 19.10 3.50
CA ALA A 155 -13.85 20.13 4.54
C ALA A 155 -15.11 21.01 4.46
N VAL A 156 -15.85 20.98 3.35
CA VAL A 156 -17.05 21.80 3.13
C VAL A 156 -18.30 21.21 3.77
N GLU A 157 -18.28 19.93 4.15
CA GLU A 157 -19.47 19.19 4.63
C GLU A 157 -19.39 18.77 6.11
N VAL A 158 -18.32 19.08 6.83
CA VAL A 158 -18.26 18.81 8.28
C VAL A 158 -19.15 19.83 8.99
N PRO A 159 -20.26 19.41 9.64
CA PRO A 159 -21.09 20.34 10.39
C PRO A 159 -20.26 20.98 11.50
N LEU A 160 -20.46 22.28 11.68
CA LEU A 160 -19.80 23.20 12.60
C LEU A 160 -19.99 22.85 14.11
N LEU A 161 -20.16 21.58 14.48
CA LEU A 161 -20.44 21.16 15.86
C LEU A 161 -19.18 21.03 16.73
N GLU A 162 -17.99 20.94 16.11
CA GLU A 162 -16.75 20.69 16.85
C GLU A 162 -16.06 21.97 17.36
N ARG A 163 -16.53 23.16 16.97
CA ARG A 163 -15.90 24.44 17.35
C ARG A 163 -16.20 24.87 18.79
N ASP A 164 -17.18 24.25 19.46
CA ASP A 164 -17.66 24.67 20.79
C ASP A 164 -16.98 23.94 21.98
N ARG A 165 -16.12 22.95 21.71
CA ARG A 165 -15.45 22.17 22.76
C ARG A 165 -14.26 22.86 23.44
N THR A 166 -13.86 24.06 23.00
CA THR A 166 -12.77 24.83 23.60
C THR A 166 -13.22 25.78 24.71
N LYS A 167 -14.51 25.84 25.05
CA LYS A 167 -14.98 26.68 26.16
C LYS A 167 -14.68 26.01 27.52
N PRO A 168 -13.90 26.64 28.41
CA PRO A 168 -13.60 26.06 29.72
C PRO A 168 -14.89 25.93 30.55
N ARG A 169 -15.10 24.74 31.14
CA ARG A 169 -16.23 24.49 32.04
C ARG A 169 -16.10 25.34 33.31
N PRO A 170 -17.18 26.00 33.78
CA PRO A 170 -17.14 26.73 35.04
C PRO A 170 -16.91 25.76 36.21
N ARG A 171 -15.99 26.12 37.12
CA ARG A 171 -15.70 25.33 38.32
C ARG A 171 -16.91 25.32 39.26
N PRO A 172 -17.24 24.18 39.88
CA PRO A 172 -18.32 24.13 40.86
C PRO A 172 -17.95 24.96 42.09
N ARG A 173 -18.92 25.75 42.58
CA ARG A 173 -18.81 26.54 43.80
C ARG A 173 -19.05 25.59 44.98
N MET A 174 -18.03 25.39 45.82
CA MET A 174 -18.17 24.64 47.06
C MET A 174 -18.95 25.50 48.06
N SER A 175 -19.99 24.90 48.64
CA SER A 175 -20.74 25.43 49.79
C SER A 175 -20.12 24.94 51.10
#